data_AF-A0A9E1YTF4-F1
#
_entry.id   AF-A0A9E1YTF4-F1
#
_cell.length_a   1.000
_cell.length_b   1.000
_cell.length_c   1.000
_cell.angle_alpha   90.00
_cell.angle_beta   90.00
_cell.angle_gamma   90.00
#
_symmetry.space_group_name_H-M   'P 1'
#
loop_
_entity.id
_entity.type
_entity.pdbx_description
1 polymer ?
#
loop_
_entity_poly.entity_id
_entity_poly.type
_entity_poly.pdbx_seq_one_letter_code
_entity_poly.pdbx_strand_id
1 'polypeptide(L)' 'LWRIHPDDPQSATGEITYGFERKRGGWSTRHNARCSMAMTREDYLLEASLEAFEGEGSVFKRDFKTTVPRDHT' A
#
# COMPACT_ATOMS: atom_id res chain seq x y z
N LEU A 1 -2.08 0.18 -10.18
CA LEU A 1 -3.28 -0.17 -10.98
C LEU A 1 -4.44 0.68 -10.48
N TRP A 2 -5.17 1.33 -11.38
CA TRP A 2 -6.30 2.20 -11.03
C TRP A 2 -7.53 1.76 -11.82
N ARG A 3 -8.69 1.65 -11.16
CA ARG A 3 -9.94 1.24 -11.79
C ARG A 3 -11.12 1.98 -11.17
N ILE A 4 -12.12 2.29 -11.98
CA ILE A 4 -13.40 2.85 -11.56
C ILE A 4 -14.47 2.35 -12.54
N HIS A 5 -15.65 2.02 -12.06
CA HIS A 5 -16.78 1.68 -12.91
C HIS A 5 -17.36 2.96 -13.54
N PRO A 6 -17.64 2.98 -14.85
CA PRO A 6 -18.13 4.19 -15.53
C PRO A 6 -19.47 4.70 -14.97
N ASP A 7 -20.34 3.78 -14.53
CA ASP A 7 -21.67 4.12 -13.99
C ASP A 7 -21.72 4.18 -12.46
N ASP A 8 -20.60 3.88 -11.78
CA ASP A 8 -20.51 3.99 -10.31
C ASP A 8 -19.24 4.75 -9.92
N PRO A 9 -19.32 6.09 -9.78
CA PRO A 9 -18.17 6.92 -9.41
C PRO A 9 -17.63 6.61 -8.00
N GLN A 10 -18.34 5.83 -7.19
CA GLN A 10 -17.91 5.45 -5.83
C GLN A 10 -17.19 4.11 -5.78
N SER A 11 -17.00 3.45 -6.92
CA SER A 11 -16.32 2.16 -7.04
C SER A 11 -14.80 2.27 -7.25
N ALA A 12 -14.21 3.45 -7.00
CA ALA A 12 -12.81 3.70 -7.28
C ALA A 12 -11.90 2.76 -6.47
N THR A 13 -10.95 2.13 -7.16
CA THR A 13 -9.91 1.29 -6.57
C THR A 13 -8.53 1.69 -7.07
N GLY A 14 -7.55 1.51 -6.20
CA GLY A 14 -6.16 1.84 -6.44
C GLY A 14 -5.23 0.83 -5.79
N GLU A 15 -4.15 0.50 -6.49
CA GLU A 15 -3.05 -0.28 -5.94
C GLU A 15 -1.71 0.31 -6.39
N ILE A 16 -0.78 0.43 -5.46
CA ILE A 16 0.60 0.80 -5.70
C ILE A 16 1.51 -0.25 -5.05
N THR A 17 2.50 -0.69 -5.81
CA THR A 17 3.62 -1.48 -5.29
C THR A 17 4.88 -0.64 -5.44
N TYR A 18 5.61 -0.47 -4.34
CA TYR A 18 6.81 0.33 -4.29
C TYR A 18 7.95 -0.48 -3.71
N GLY A 19 9.12 -0.40 -4.32
CA GLY A 19 10.33 -1.04 -3.83
C GLY A 19 11.48 -0.05 -3.89
N PHE A 20 12.36 -0.10 -2.90
CA PHE A 20 13.52 0.75 -2.84
C PHE A 20 14.70 0.02 -2.23
N GLU A 21 15.89 0.21 -2.80
CA GLU A 21 17.11 -0.46 -2.38
C GLU A 21 18.27 0.55 -2.30
N ARG A 22 19.14 0.37 -1.30
CA ARG A 22 20.43 1.06 -1.16
C ARG A 22 21.53 0.06 -0.90
N LYS A 23 22.68 0.27 -1.54
CA LYS A 23 23.87 -0.59 -1.41
C LYS A 23 25.13 0.25 -1.30
N ARG A 24 26.08 -0.19 -0.47
CA ARG A 24 27.43 0.39 -0.36
C ARG A 24 28.39 -0.63 0.25
N GLY A 25 29.37 -1.08 -0.54
CA GLY A 25 30.28 -2.14 -0.11
C GLY A 25 29.50 -3.41 0.27
N GLY A 26 29.78 -3.97 1.45
CA GLY A 26 29.05 -5.14 1.98
C GLY A 26 27.67 -4.83 2.57
N TRP A 27 27.26 -3.55 2.65
CA TRP A 27 25.97 -3.15 3.20
C TRP A 27 24.90 -3.06 2.11
N SER A 28 23.71 -3.60 2.39
CA SER A 28 22.52 -3.53 1.53
C SER A 28 21.27 -3.41 2.39
N THR A 29 20.37 -2.50 2.02
CA THR A 29 19.02 -2.42 2.60
C THR A 29 17.99 -2.36 1.49
N ARG A 30 16.87 -3.05 1.66
CA ARG A 30 15.74 -3.00 0.73
C ARG A 30 14.45 -2.92 1.52
N HIS A 31 13.44 -2.27 0.96
CA HIS A 31 12.06 -2.48 1.41
C HIS A 31 11.12 -2.62 0.23
N ASN A 32 10.07 -3.39 0.42
CA ASN A 32 8.95 -3.53 -0.49
C ASN A 32 7.68 -3.14 0.26
N ALA A 33 6.86 -2.32 -0.38
CA ALA A 33 5.54 -1.95 0.09
C ALA A 33 4.49 -2.27 -0.97
N ARG A 34 3.34 -2.76 -0.54
CA ARG A 34 2.12 -2.80 -1.35
C ARG A 34 1.05 -2.03 -0.60
N CYS A 35 0.36 -1.13 -1.29
CA CYS A 35 -0.76 -0.38 -0.74
C CYS A 35 -1.94 -0.52 -1.68
N SER A 36 -3.12 -0.79 -1.15
CA SER A 36 -4.37 -0.75 -1.87
C SER A 36 -5.38 0.15 -1.18
N MET A 37 -6.24 0.75 -1.99
CA MET A 37 -7.38 1.54 -1.56
C MET A 37 -8.60 1.12 -2.37
N ALA A 38 -9.72 0.92 -1.69
CA ALA A 38 -11.04 0.84 -2.29
C ALA A 38 -11.95 1.88 -1.63
N MET A 39 -12.92 2.38 -2.39
CA MET A 39 -13.95 3.29 -1.90
C MET A 39 -15.29 2.54 -1.82
N THR A 40 -16.07 2.84 -0.79
CA THR A 40 -17.51 2.57 -0.73
C THR A 40 -18.27 3.89 -0.68
N ARG A 41 -19.59 3.83 -0.55
CA ARG A 41 -20.39 5.03 -0.38
C ARG A 41 -20.03 5.78 0.91
N GLU A 42 -19.70 5.06 1.97
CA GLU A 42 -19.49 5.61 3.30
C GLU A 42 -18.02 5.66 3.73
N ASP A 43 -17.14 4.84 3.15
CA ASP A 43 -15.79 4.62 3.66
C ASP A 43 -14.71 4.56 2.57
N TYR A 44 -13.47 4.81 3.00
CA TYR A 44 -12.26 4.35 2.34
C TYR A 44 -11.73 3.11 3.06
N LEU A 45 -11.47 2.05 2.31
CA LEU A 45 -10.86 0.82 2.78
C LEU A 45 -9.40 0.81 2.35
N LEU A 46 -8.49 0.92 3.31
CA LEU A 46 -7.05 0.97 3.08
C LEU A 46 -6.38 -0.30 3.61
N GLU A 47 -5.59 -0.94 2.76
CA GLU A 47 -4.73 -2.05 3.15
C GLU A 47 -3.30 -1.78 2.69
N ALA A 48 -2.32 -2.14 3.52
CA ALA A 48 -0.92 -2.05 3.14
C ALA A 48 -0.09 -3.16 3.77
N SER A 49 0.98 -3.55 3.10
CA SER A 49 2.03 -4.40 3.66
C SER A 49 3.39 -3.77 3.40
N LEU A 50 4.28 -3.88 4.39
CA LEU A 50 5.66 -3.42 4.31
C LEU A 50 6.58 -4.54 4.80
N GLU A 51 7.59 -4.85 4.01
CA GLU A 51 8.68 -5.74 4.39
C GLU A 51 10.02 -5.06 4.12
N ALA A 52 10.90 -5.06 5.12
CA ALA A 52 12.23 -4.46 5.04
C ALA A 52 13.32 -5.49 5.34
N PHE A 53 14.45 -5.33 4.68
CA PHE A 53 15.55 -6.27 4.62
C PHE A 53 16.88 -5.57 4.89
N GLU A 54 17.78 -6.28 5.59
CA GLU A 54 19.21 -5.99 5.64
C GLU A 54 19.97 -7.17 5.04
N GLY A 55 20.70 -6.92 3.95
CA GLY A 55 21.19 -7.98 3.06
C GLY A 55 20.01 -8.81 2.52
N GLU A 56 20.09 -10.12 2.72
CA GLU A 56 19.02 -11.08 2.37
C GLU A 56 18.05 -11.36 3.53
N GLY A 57 18.33 -10.83 4.74
CA GLY A 57 17.52 -11.08 5.92
C GLY A 57 16.34 -10.11 6.03
N SER A 58 15.12 -10.63 6.14
CA SER A 58 13.95 -9.84 6.52
C SER A 58 14.08 -9.43 7.99
N VAL A 59 14.11 -8.11 8.25
CA VAL A 59 14.32 -7.54 9.59
C VAL A 59 13.06 -6.88 10.13
N PHE A 60 12.08 -6.60 9.27
CA PHE A 60 10.81 -6.01 9.66
C PHE A 60 9.72 -6.43 8.67
N LYS A 61 8.56 -6.79 9.22
CA LYS A 61 7.35 -7.04 8.45
C LYS A 61 6.14 -6.51 9.20
N ARG A 62 5.26 -5.81 8.48
CA ARG A 62 4.01 -5.33 9.05
C ARG A 62 2.92 -5.20 8.00
N ASP A 63 1.72 -5.62 8.39
CA ASP A 63 0.49 -5.40 7.66
C ASP A 63 -0.35 -4.33 8.35
N PHE A 64 -1.06 -3.54 7.55
CA PHE A 64 -1.93 -2.45 7.97
C PHE A 64 -3.28 -2.64 7.31
N LYS A 65 -4.33 -2.42 8.08
CA LYS A 65 -5.70 -2.38 7.60
C LYS A 65 -6.45 -1.30 8.37
N THR A 66 -7.04 -0.36 7.64
CA THR A 66 -7.82 0.71 8.27
C THR A 66 -9.01 1.07 7.39
N THR A 67 -10.08 1.46 8.06
CA THR A 67 -11.29 2.01 7.45
C THR A 67 -11.39 3.47 7.86
N VAL A 68 -11.59 4.36 6.90
CA VAL A 68 -11.70 5.80 7.14
C VAL A 68 -13.05 6.27 6.62
N PRO A 69 -13.96 6.79 7.47
CA PRO A 69 -15.23 7.32 7.02
C PRO A 69 -15.05 8.48 6.04
N ARG A 70 -15.97 8.59 5.08
CA ARG A 70 -16.01 9.69 4.13
C ARG A 70 -16.60 10.93 4.79
N ASP A 71 -15.98 12.06 4.48
CA ASP A 71 -16.53 13.37 4.79
C ASP A 71 -17.53 13.76 3.68
N HIS A 72 -18.77 14.03 4.08
CA HIS A 72 -19.88 14.41 3.19
C HIS A 72 -20.38 15.83 3.49
N THR A 73 -19.63 16.59 4.30
CA THR A 73 -20.04 17.90 4.80
C THR A 73 -19.61 19.04 3.89
#